data_AF-A0A4V2PVC9-F1
#
_entry.id   AF-A0A4V2PVC9-F1
#
_cell.length_a   1.000
_cell.length_b   1.000
_cell.length_c   1.000
_cell.angle_alpha   90.00
_cell.angle_beta   90.00
_cell.angle_gamma   90.00
#
_symmetry.space_group_name_H-M   'P 1'
#
loop_
_entity.id
_entity.type
_entity.pdbx_description
1 polymer ?
#
loop_
_entity_poly.entity_id
_entity_poly.type
_entity_poly.pdbx_seq_one_letter_code
_entity_poly.pdbx_strand_id
1 'polypeptide(L)'
;MAATVRAILTLALLLCVSGSVVRAAAFQQDPLSEKDIEKVRDARDQPNERIKLYTKFIDERIATIKDLTGKTRANNRRTQLRDKFQEFTRLADELADNLDTYNTEHADMRKALKDLVAASAKWAPVLSAPANDSVYDFYRGTAVEAAQSVNDQAKKLQGEQDKYFAEHKDQRGKNGTGPD
;
A
#
# COMPACT_ATOMS: atom_id res chain seq x y z
N MET A 1 19.65 15.77 -69.97
CA MET A 1 18.93 14.76 -69.15
C MET A 1 19.75 13.48 -69.21
N ALA A 2 20.25 12.83 -68.16
CA ALA A 2 20.25 13.07 -66.72
C ALA A 2 21.53 12.40 -66.17
N ALA A 3 22.53 13.20 -65.83
CA ALA A 3 23.79 12.74 -65.23
C ALA A 3 23.90 13.31 -63.80
N THR A 4 22.87 13.08 -62.98
CA THR A 4 22.78 13.54 -61.59
C THR A 4 21.91 12.60 -60.75
N VAL A 5 22.05 11.28 -60.93
CA VAL A 5 21.33 10.29 -60.11
C VAL A 5 22.29 9.16 -59.69
N ARG A 6 23.47 9.50 -59.19
CA ARG A 6 24.40 8.52 -58.59
C ARG A 6 25.07 8.98 -57.29
N ALA A 7 24.61 10.08 -56.71
CA ALA A 7 25.16 10.65 -55.46
C ALA A 7 24.12 10.75 -54.33
N ILE A 8 23.04 9.96 -54.36
CA ILE A 8 22.03 9.92 -53.29
C ILE A 8 21.73 8.46 -52.87
N LEU A 9 22.72 7.58 -52.99
CA LEU A 9 22.59 6.15 -52.66
C LEU A 9 23.54 5.69 -51.55
N THR A 10 24.17 6.63 -50.84
CA THR A 10 25.11 6.37 -49.74
C THR A 10 24.86 7.29 -48.54
N LEU A 11 23.60 7.69 -48.28
CA LEU A 11 23.21 8.39 -47.04
C LEU A 11 21.85 7.93 -46.49
N ALA A 12 21.40 6.73 -46.87
CA ALA A 12 20.12 6.17 -46.40
C ALA A 12 20.28 4.95 -45.49
N LEU A 13 21.50 4.66 -45.02
CA LEU A 13 21.81 3.43 -44.25
C LEU A 13 22.44 3.71 -42.87
N LEU A 14 22.16 4.86 -42.25
CA LEU A 14 22.76 5.22 -40.95
C LEU A 14 21.81 5.77 -39.89
N LEU A 15 20.50 5.48 -39.96
CA LEU A 15 19.54 5.93 -38.93
C LEU A 15 18.49 4.89 -38.52
N CYS A 16 18.83 3.59 -38.58
CA CYS A 16 17.92 2.51 -38.19
C CYS A 16 18.28 1.80 -36.86
N VAL A 17 19.06 2.42 -35.96
CA VAL A 17 19.36 1.82 -34.64
C VAL A 17 19.22 2.84 -33.51
N SER A 18 18.10 3.55 -33.47
CA SER A 18 17.55 4.02 -32.20
C SER A 18 16.63 2.93 -31.65
N GLY A 19 17.27 1.87 -31.14
CA GLY A 19 16.62 0.86 -30.32
C GLY A 19 15.99 1.53 -29.12
N SER A 20 14.73 1.92 -29.26
CA SER A 20 13.89 2.29 -28.14
C SER A 20 13.67 1.00 -27.37
N VAL A 21 14.55 0.75 -26.41
CA VAL A 21 14.31 -0.23 -25.35
C VAL A 21 13.04 0.27 -24.66
N VAL A 22 11.90 -0.30 -25.06
CA VAL A 22 10.68 -0.21 -24.26
C VAL A 22 11.03 -0.97 -22.99
N ARG A 23 11.58 -0.26 -22.00
CA ARG A 23 11.54 -0.73 -20.62
C ARG A 23 10.06 -0.90 -20.38
N ALA A 24 9.58 -2.14 -20.30
CA ALA A 24 8.29 -2.41 -19.71
C ALA A 24 8.35 -1.74 -18.33
N ALA A 25 7.78 -0.54 -18.22
CA ALA A 25 7.39 -0.03 -16.93
C ALA A 25 6.52 -1.14 -16.38
N ALA A 26 7.00 -1.84 -15.35
CA ALA A 26 6.18 -2.79 -14.65
C ALA A 26 4.97 -1.97 -14.21
N PHE A 27 3.85 -2.14 -14.91
CA PHE A 27 2.57 -1.57 -14.51
C PHE A 27 2.40 -2.10 -13.09
N GLN A 28 2.60 -1.24 -12.11
CA GLN A 28 2.47 -1.61 -10.72
C GLN A 28 1.00 -1.95 -10.55
N GLN A 29 0.69 -3.25 -10.51
CA GLN A 29 -0.67 -3.70 -10.33
C GLN A 29 -1.19 -3.17 -9.00
N ASP A 30 -2.44 -2.72 -9.02
CA ASP A 30 -3.20 -2.38 -7.82
C ASP A 30 -3.04 -3.51 -6.79
N PRO A 31 -2.68 -3.20 -5.52
CA PRO A 31 -2.57 -4.23 -4.50
C PRO A 31 -3.91 -4.92 -4.20
N LEU A 32 -5.06 -4.33 -4.57
CA LEU A 32 -6.39 -4.89 -4.40
C LEU A 32 -6.84 -5.66 -5.65
N SER A 33 -7.57 -6.77 -5.43
CA SER A 33 -8.30 -7.44 -6.50
C SER A 33 -9.61 -6.71 -6.81
N GLU A 34 -10.21 -6.96 -7.97
CA GLU A 34 -11.55 -6.45 -8.32
C GLU A 34 -12.60 -6.72 -7.23
N LYS A 35 -12.53 -7.90 -6.61
CA LYS A 35 -13.43 -8.27 -5.50
C LYS A 35 -13.16 -7.49 -4.22
N ASP A 36 -11.92 -7.07 -4.00
CA ASP A 36 -11.56 -6.26 -2.83
C ASP A 36 -11.95 -4.81 -3.04
N ILE A 37 -11.76 -4.29 -4.26
CA ILE A 37 -12.28 -2.98 -4.69
C ILE A 37 -13.80 -2.94 -4.51
N GLU A 38 -14.52 -3.99 -4.93
CA GLU A 38 -15.97 -4.08 -4.74
C GLU A 38 -16.36 -4.01 -3.25
N LYS A 39 -15.66 -4.73 -2.35
CA LYS A 39 -15.92 -4.63 -0.90
C LYS A 39 -15.67 -3.22 -0.36
N VAL A 40 -14.59 -2.57 -0.79
CA VAL A 40 -14.27 -1.19 -0.37
C VAL A 40 -15.33 -0.21 -0.86
N ARG A 41 -15.85 -0.42 -2.07
CA ARG A 41 -16.96 0.35 -2.64
C ARG A 41 -18.26 0.12 -1.85
N ASP A 42 -18.56 -1.13 -1.51
CA ASP A 42 -19.77 -1.51 -0.79
C ASP A 42 -19.78 -1.02 0.66
N ALA A 43 -18.60 -0.81 1.24
CA ALA A 43 -18.45 -0.16 2.55
C ALA A 43 -18.81 1.34 2.53
N ARG A 44 -18.96 1.96 1.34
CA ARG A 44 -19.41 3.35 1.14
C ARG A 44 -18.74 4.34 2.11
N ASP A 45 -19.54 4.95 2.98
CA ASP A 45 -19.22 5.96 3.99
C ASP A 45 -19.13 5.36 5.40
N GLN A 46 -18.65 4.13 5.53
CA GLN A 46 -18.50 3.45 6.83
C GLN A 46 -17.01 3.36 7.23
N PRO A 47 -16.46 4.35 7.95
CA PRO A 47 -15.07 4.39 8.38
C PRO A 47 -14.59 3.10 9.05
N ASN A 48 -15.36 2.60 10.03
CA ASN A 48 -14.99 1.38 10.75
C ASN A 48 -14.88 0.15 9.85
N GLU A 49 -15.75 0.02 8.84
CA GLU A 49 -15.71 -1.13 7.92
C GLU A 49 -14.55 -0.98 6.93
N ARG A 50 -14.30 0.24 6.42
CA ARG A 50 -13.16 0.50 5.52
C ARG A 50 -11.82 0.24 6.22
N ILE A 51 -11.64 0.71 7.47
CA ILE A 51 -10.45 0.41 8.28
C ILE A 51 -10.26 -1.11 8.44
N LYS A 52 -11.35 -1.82 8.76
CA LYS A 52 -11.31 -3.28 8.93
C LYS A 52 -10.94 -4.01 7.64
N LEU A 53 -11.47 -3.57 6.49
CA LEU A 53 -11.14 -4.13 5.19
C LEU A 53 -9.65 -3.94 4.86
N TYR A 54 -9.13 -2.73 4.98
CA TYR A 54 -7.71 -2.47 4.74
C TYR A 54 -6.80 -3.22 5.72
N THR A 55 -7.17 -3.27 7.01
CA THR A 55 -6.45 -4.08 8.02
C THR A 55 -6.37 -5.55 7.58
N LYS A 56 -7.48 -6.11 7.09
CA LYS A 56 -7.53 -7.47 6.57
C LYS A 56 -6.62 -7.66 5.35
N PHE A 57 -6.69 -6.77 4.36
CA PHE A 57 -5.86 -6.88 3.16
C PHE A 57 -4.37 -6.79 3.49
N ILE A 58 -4.00 -5.93 4.44
CA ILE A 58 -2.64 -5.83 4.98
C ILE A 58 -2.23 -7.15 5.66
N ASP A 59 -3.08 -7.71 6.53
CA ASP A 59 -2.81 -8.98 7.22
C ASP A 59 -2.61 -10.15 6.23
N GLU A 60 -3.33 -10.17 5.10
CA GLU A 60 -3.12 -11.15 4.04
C GLU A 60 -1.73 -11.02 3.39
N ARG A 61 -1.22 -9.79 3.21
CA ARG A 61 0.15 -9.55 2.72
C ARG A 61 1.19 -9.98 3.75
N ILE A 62 0.96 -9.66 5.03
CA ILE A 62 1.81 -10.09 6.15
C ILE A 62 1.88 -11.61 6.24
N ALA A 63 0.75 -12.31 6.12
CA ALA A 63 0.70 -13.76 6.11
C ALA A 63 1.49 -14.36 4.94
N THR A 64 1.37 -13.76 3.74
CA THR A 64 2.12 -14.19 2.55
C THR A 64 3.63 -13.97 2.73
N ILE A 65 4.05 -12.82 3.26
CA ILE A 65 5.45 -12.52 3.54
C ILE A 65 6.01 -13.53 4.55
N LYS A 66 5.27 -13.83 5.62
CA LYS A 66 5.67 -14.83 6.62
C LYS A 66 5.84 -16.22 6.00
N ASP A 67 4.92 -16.66 5.13
CA ASP A 67 5.01 -17.93 4.42
C ASP A 67 6.22 -18.00 3.48
N LEU A 68 6.45 -16.93 2.69
CA LEU A 68 7.61 -16.82 1.80
C LEU A 68 8.93 -16.83 2.58
N THR A 69 8.95 -16.22 3.77
CA THR A 69 10.14 -16.21 4.65
C THR A 69 10.54 -17.63 5.06
N GLY A 70 9.56 -18.48 5.40
CA GLY A 70 9.80 -19.87 5.81
C GLY A 70 10.19 -20.82 4.68
N LYS A 71 9.86 -20.49 3.41
CA LYS A 71 10.11 -21.36 2.25
C LYS A 71 11.44 -21.04 1.59
N THR A 72 12.48 -21.86 1.78
CA THR A 72 13.82 -21.62 1.19
C THR A 72 13.95 -21.93 -0.29
N ARG A 73 13.07 -22.76 -0.86
CA ARG A 73 13.15 -23.23 -2.27
C ARG A 73 12.00 -22.78 -3.17
N ALA A 74 11.23 -21.75 -2.78
CA ALA A 74 10.16 -21.26 -3.63
C ALA A 74 10.72 -20.58 -4.90
N ASN A 75 10.20 -20.95 -6.07
CA ASN A 75 10.54 -20.30 -7.33
C ASN A 75 10.21 -18.80 -7.26
N ASN A 76 11.09 -17.94 -7.76
CA ASN A 76 10.92 -16.49 -7.77
C ASN A 76 10.67 -15.84 -6.40
N ARG A 77 11.01 -16.51 -5.29
CA ARG A 77 10.74 -16.04 -3.92
C ARG A 77 11.16 -14.60 -3.65
N ARG A 78 12.37 -14.21 -4.09
CA ARG A 78 12.91 -12.87 -3.86
C ARG A 78 12.07 -11.79 -4.53
N THR A 79 11.65 -12.04 -5.77
CA THR A 79 10.74 -11.19 -6.52
C THR A 79 9.37 -11.11 -5.84
N GLN A 80 8.82 -12.25 -5.40
CA GLN A 80 7.55 -12.27 -4.68
C GLN A 80 7.61 -11.48 -3.36
N LEU A 81 8.69 -11.60 -2.59
CA LEU A 81 8.89 -10.81 -1.38
C LEU A 81 8.94 -9.32 -1.69
N ARG A 82 9.73 -8.91 -2.69
CA ARG A 82 9.78 -7.53 -3.18
C ARG A 82 8.38 -7.00 -3.48
N ASP A 83 7.61 -7.73 -4.29
CA ASP A 83 6.28 -7.31 -4.73
C ASP A 83 5.33 -7.20 -3.54
N LYS A 84 5.38 -8.14 -2.59
CA LYS A 84 4.55 -8.12 -1.39
C LYS A 84 4.91 -6.98 -0.43
N PHE A 85 6.18 -6.58 -0.34
CA PHE A 85 6.55 -5.37 0.41
C PHE A 85 5.96 -4.11 -0.22
N GLN A 86 6.01 -3.99 -1.55
CA GLN A 86 5.42 -2.85 -2.25
C GLN A 86 3.89 -2.80 -2.11
N GLU A 87 3.23 -3.95 -2.22
CA GLU A 87 1.78 -4.05 -1.99
C GLU A 87 1.41 -3.69 -0.55
N PHE A 88 2.19 -4.15 0.44
CA PHE A 88 2.00 -3.77 1.84
C PHE A 88 2.07 -2.26 2.02
N THR A 89 3.14 -1.61 1.51
CA THR A 89 3.33 -0.17 1.65
C THR A 89 2.15 0.61 1.08
N ARG A 90 1.70 0.28 -0.13
CA ARG A 90 0.55 0.97 -0.74
C ARG A 90 -0.74 0.83 0.07
N LEU A 91 -1.00 -0.35 0.62
CA LEU A 91 -2.18 -0.56 1.48
C LEU A 91 -2.07 0.17 2.81
N ALA A 92 -0.85 0.26 3.37
CA ALA A 92 -0.58 1.00 4.60
C ALA A 92 -0.76 2.51 4.40
N ASP A 93 -0.25 3.06 3.30
CA ASP A 93 -0.40 4.48 2.94
C ASP A 93 -1.88 4.84 2.75
N GLU A 94 -2.61 4.04 1.97
CA GLU A 94 -4.06 4.24 1.76
C GLU A 94 -4.86 4.13 3.07
N LEU A 95 -4.48 3.21 3.98
CA LEU A 95 -5.09 3.15 5.31
C LEU A 95 -4.78 4.42 6.13
N ALA A 96 -3.55 4.92 6.09
CA ALA A 96 -3.15 6.13 6.79
C ALA A 96 -3.91 7.36 6.29
N ASP A 97 -4.05 7.52 4.98
CA ASP A 97 -4.81 8.61 4.35
C ASP A 97 -6.30 8.55 4.72
N ASN A 98 -6.88 7.35 4.74
CA ASN A 98 -8.24 7.14 5.21
C ASN A 98 -8.42 7.53 6.69
N LEU A 99 -7.47 7.15 7.57
CA LEU A 99 -7.51 7.52 8.99
C LEU A 99 -7.48 9.03 9.20
N ASP A 100 -6.64 9.76 8.46
CA ASP A 100 -6.57 11.22 8.53
C ASP A 100 -7.86 11.89 8.04
N THR A 101 -8.44 11.37 6.96
CA THR A 101 -9.72 11.85 6.41
C THR A 101 -10.84 11.68 7.44
N TYR A 102 -11.02 10.47 7.97
CA TYR A 102 -12.08 10.19 8.93
C TYR A 102 -11.90 10.92 10.26
N ASN A 103 -10.65 11.15 10.68
CA ASN A 103 -10.37 11.96 11.85
C ASN A 103 -10.74 13.43 11.63
N THR A 104 -10.42 13.98 10.46
CA THR A 104 -10.82 15.35 10.06
C THR A 104 -12.33 15.52 10.06
N GLU A 105 -13.07 14.48 9.66
CA GLU A 105 -14.53 14.45 9.68
C GLU A 105 -15.12 14.10 11.05
N HIS A 106 -14.31 13.90 12.10
CA HIS A 106 -14.77 13.46 13.43
C HIS A 106 -15.60 12.17 13.43
N ALA A 107 -15.30 11.22 12.53
CA ALA A 107 -15.92 9.90 12.57
C ALA A 107 -15.51 9.14 13.85
N ASP A 108 -16.47 8.47 14.49
CA ASP A 108 -16.18 7.60 15.63
C ASP A 108 -15.58 6.27 15.16
N MET A 109 -14.26 6.19 15.17
CA MET A 109 -13.47 5.04 14.72
C MET A 109 -12.95 4.19 15.89
N ARG A 110 -13.31 4.51 17.14
CA ARG A 110 -12.71 3.88 18.35
C ARG A 110 -12.75 2.36 18.32
N LYS A 111 -13.83 1.78 17.77
CA LYS A 111 -13.98 0.33 17.62
C LYS A 111 -12.91 -0.24 16.67
N ALA A 112 -12.80 0.28 15.46
CA ALA A 112 -11.83 -0.19 14.49
C ALA A 112 -10.39 0.16 14.87
N LEU A 113 -10.14 1.31 15.50
CA LEU A 113 -8.81 1.71 15.98
C LEU A 113 -8.25 0.75 17.02
N LYS A 114 -9.08 0.25 17.95
CA LYS A 114 -8.65 -0.76 18.93
C LYS A 114 -8.13 -2.03 18.25
N ASP A 115 -8.86 -2.52 17.25
CA ASP A 115 -8.48 -3.72 16.50
C ASP A 115 -7.24 -3.46 15.64
N LEU A 116 -7.16 -2.28 14.99
CA LEU A 116 -6.03 -1.86 14.19
C LEU A 116 -4.75 -1.73 15.01
N VAL A 117 -4.77 -1.16 16.21
CA VAL A 117 -3.58 -1.06 17.10
C VAL A 117 -3.04 -2.45 17.42
N ALA A 118 -3.92 -3.41 17.72
CA ALA A 118 -3.53 -4.78 18.03
C ALA A 118 -2.98 -5.54 16.81
N ALA A 119 -3.53 -5.29 15.61
CA ALA A 119 -3.06 -5.87 14.36
C ALA A 119 -1.71 -5.29 13.95
N SER A 120 -1.63 -3.96 13.84
CA SER A 120 -0.47 -3.23 13.32
C SER A 120 0.80 -3.38 14.16
N ALA A 121 0.67 -3.60 15.47
CA ALA A 121 1.80 -3.90 16.35
C ALA A 121 2.57 -5.17 15.93
N LYS A 122 1.97 -6.05 15.14
CA LYS A 122 2.55 -7.33 14.70
C LYS A 122 3.23 -7.24 13.34
N TRP A 123 3.01 -6.17 12.57
CA TRP A 123 3.45 -6.09 11.18
C TRP A 123 4.95 -5.91 11.05
N ALA A 124 5.54 -4.90 11.72
CA ALA A 124 6.97 -4.60 11.61
C ALA A 124 7.89 -5.79 11.97
N PRO A 125 7.62 -6.57 13.04
CA PRO A 125 8.40 -7.78 13.32
C PRO A 125 8.37 -8.82 12.19
N VAL A 126 7.24 -8.99 11.50
CA VAL A 126 7.13 -9.93 10.38
C VAL A 126 7.85 -9.39 9.15
N LEU A 127 7.72 -8.10 8.87
CA LEU A 127 8.38 -7.45 7.74
C LEU A 127 9.90 -7.48 7.84
N SER A 128 10.44 -7.41 9.06
CA SER A 128 11.88 -7.48 9.33
C SER A 128 12.44 -8.91 9.34
N ALA A 129 11.60 -9.95 9.30
CA ALA A 129 12.04 -11.34 9.44
C ALA A 129 12.81 -11.92 8.24
N PRO A 130 12.51 -11.59 6.97
CA PRO A 130 13.31 -12.03 5.84
C PRO A 130 14.78 -11.61 5.96
N ALA A 131 15.69 -12.52 5.63
CA ALA A 131 17.13 -12.23 5.57
C ALA A 131 17.44 -11.08 4.61
N ASN A 132 18.60 -10.44 4.76
CA ASN A 132 19.03 -9.38 3.84
C ASN A 132 19.20 -9.90 2.42
N ASP A 133 18.65 -9.17 1.46
CA ASP A 133 18.75 -9.45 0.03
C ASP A 133 18.57 -8.15 -0.76
N SER A 134 19.56 -7.83 -1.60
CA SER A 134 19.57 -6.60 -2.40
C SER A 134 18.38 -6.45 -3.36
N VAL A 135 17.66 -7.55 -3.66
CA VAL A 135 16.46 -7.52 -4.51
C VAL A 135 15.28 -6.81 -3.82
N TYR A 136 15.17 -6.90 -2.49
CA TYR A 136 14.00 -6.38 -1.77
C TYR A 136 14.32 -5.51 -0.55
N ASP A 137 15.58 -5.38 -0.12
CA ASP A 137 15.94 -4.69 1.12
C ASP A 137 15.41 -3.25 1.20
N PHE A 138 15.47 -2.49 0.10
CA PHE A 138 14.90 -1.13 0.04
C PHE A 138 13.40 -1.14 0.34
N TYR A 139 12.65 -1.99 -0.37
CA TYR A 139 11.18 -2.08 -0.21
C TYR A 139 10.79 -2.62 1.17
N ARG A 140 11.59 -3.54 1.73
CA ARG A 140 11.40 -4.00 3.11
C ARG A 140 11.54 -2.85 4.10
N GLY A 141 12.55 -1.99 3.94
CA GLY A 141 12.75 -0.81 4.79
C GLY A 141 11.53 0.11 4.76
N THR A 142 11.08 0.48 3.56
CA THR A 142 9.87 1.30 3.37
C THR A 142 8.62 0.66 3.98
N ALA A 143 8.45 -0.66 3.83
CA ALA A 143 7.32 -1.37 4.43
C ALA A 143 7.37 -1.35 5.97
N VAL A 144 8.55 -1.52 6.57
CA VAL A 144 8.73 -1.45 8.04
C VAL A 144 8.39 -0.05 8.56
N GLU A 145 8.87 1.00 7.89
CA GLU A 145 8.58 2.40 8.24
C GLU A 145 7.08 2.69 8.13
N ALA A 146 6.43 2.28 7.04
CA ALA A 146 4.99 2.43 6.86
C ALA A 146 4.19 1.68 7.95
N ALA A 147 4.61 0.46 8.32
CA ALA A 147 3.98 -0.32 9.37
C ALA A 147 4.06 0.37 10.75
N GLN A 148 5.22 0.95 11.07
CA GLN A 148 5.42 1.71 12.30
C GLN A 148 4.58 2.98 12.30
N SER A 149 4.58 3.73 11.19
CA SER A 149 3.79 4.94 11.02
C SER A 149 2.29 4.69 11.26
N VAL A 150 1.71 3.66 10.63
CA VAL A 150 0.30 3.31 10.84
C VAL A 150 0.02 2.91 12.29
N ASN A 151 0.92 2.14 12.94
CA ASN A 151 0.72 1.76 14.34
C ASN A 151 0.73 2.97 15.28
N ASP A 152 1.65 3.91 15.06
CA ASP A 152 1.77 5.11 15.87
C ASP A 152 0.59 6.07 15.63
N GLN A 153 0.18 6.27 14.37
CA GLN A 153 -1.02 7.03 14.01
C GLN A 153 -2.27 6.42 14.65
N ALA A 154 -2.46 5.10 14.57
CA ALA A 154 -3.61 4.43 15.16
C ALA A 154 -3.66 4.58 16.69
N LYS A 155 -2.53 4.47 17.39
CA LYS A 155 -2.45 4.71 18.84
C LYS A 155 -2.76 6.16 19.21
N LYS A 156 -2.21 7.11 18.45
CA LYS A 156 -2.46 8.54 18.64
C LYS A 156 -3.95 8.84 18.48
N LEU A 157 -4.54 8.42 17.36
CA LEU A 157 -5.97 8.63 17.07
C LEU A 157 -6.85 7.94 18.11
N GLN A 158 -6.49 6.75 18.59
CA GLN A 158 -7.25 6.07 19.64
C GLN A 158 -7.33 6.93 20.91
N GLY A 159 -6.20 7.46 21.38
CA GLY A 159 -6.16 8.35 22.55
C GLY A 159 -6.90 9.67 22.33
N GLU A 160 -6.76 10.26 21.15
CA GLU A 160 -7.45 11.51 20.78
C GLU A 160 -8.98 11.32 20.73
N GLN A 161 -9.46 10.22 20.14
CA GLN A 161 -10.89 9.92 20.07
C GLN A 161 -11.48 9.54 21.43
N ASP A 162 -10.75 8.80 22.27
CA ASP A 162 -11.21 8.49 23.63
C ASP A 162 -11.45 9.76 24.43
N LYS A 163 -10.58 10.77 24.28
CA LYS A 163 -10.76 12.09 24.88
C LYS A 163 -11.93 12.85 24.24
N TYR A 164 -11.93 13.02 22.91
CA TYR A 164 -12.94 13.79 22.19
C TYR A 164 -14.36 13.29 22.49
N PHE A 165 -14.59 11.99 22.40
CA PHE A 165 -15.91 11.41 22.64
C PHE A 165 -16.26 11.26 24.14
N ALA A 166 -15.31 11.42 25.06
CA ALA A 166 -15.65 11.60 26.48
C ALA A 166 -16.34 12.95 26.72
N GLU A 167 -15.88 13.99 26.00
CA GLU A 167 -16.38 15.36 26.05
C GLU A 167 -17.65 15.55 25.18
N HIS A 168 -17.73 14.88 24.02
CA HIS A 168 -18.81 15.00 23.03
C HIS A 168 -19.62 13.70 22.92
N LYS A 169 -20.34 13.33 23.99
CA LYS A 169 -21.04 12.03 24.08
C LYS A 169 -22.14 11.85 23.03
N ASP A 170 -22.75 12.94 22.59
CA ASP A 170 -23.79 13.00 21.55
C ASP A 170 -23.25 12.72 20.13
N GLN A 171 -21.94 12.80 19.94
CA GLN A 171 -21.28 12.52 18.67
C GLN A 171 -20.84 11.06 18.52
N ARG A 172 -20.93 10.27 19.59
CA ARG A 172 -20.51 8.86 19.59
C ARG A 172 -21.30 8.04 18.56
N GLY A 173 -20.60 7.15 17.87
CA GLY A 173 -21.15 6.22 16.89
C GLY A 173 -21.52 6.84 15.54
N LYS A 174 -21.22 8.13 15.31
CA LYS A 174 -21.43 8.78 14.01
C LYS A 174 -20.31 8.45 13.03
N ASN A 175 -20.64 8.43 11.75
CA ASN A 175 -19.71 8.12 10.66
C ASN A 175 -18.97 9.34 10.10
N GLY A 176 -19.22 10.55 10.59
CA GLY A 176 -18.55 11.77 10.13
C GLY A 176 -19.44 13.03 10.19
N THR A 177 -18.77 14.17 10.04
CA THR A 177 -19.16 15.59 10.25
C THR A 177 -19.71 15.91 11.65
N GLY A 178 -18.83 15.90 12.66
CA GLY A 178 -19.08 16.46 14.01
C GLY A 178 -19.57 17.93 13.99
N PRO A 179 -19.98 18.52 15.14
CA PRO A 179 -20.72 19.79 15.12
C PRO A 179 -19.89 20.96 14.57
N ASP A 180 -20.56 21.91 13.93
CA ASP A 180 -20.02 23.23 13.55
C ASP A 180 -19.47 24.00 14.77
#